data_AF-A0A527IFC4-F1
#
_entry.id   AF-A0A527IFC4-F1
#
_cell.length_a   1.000
_cell.length_b   1.000
_cell.length_c   1.000
_cell.angle_alpha   90.00
_cell.angle_beta   90.00
_cell.angle_gamma   90.00
#
_symmetry.space_group_name_H-M   'P 1'
#
loop_
_entity.id
_entity.type
_entity.pdbx_description
1 polymer ?
#
loop_
_entity_poly.entity_id
_entity_poly.type
_entity_poly.pdbx_seq_one_letter_code
_entity_poly.pdbx_strand_id
1 'polypeptide(L)' 'MLNHPNISLLLGTDYRAISTRYPSARIIFTGAIDEFFNFQFGPLPYRAIRFQERVVEAARGQPVGTVNYPGNEPYTSIQ' A
#
# COMPACT_ATOMS: atom_id res chain seq x y z
N MET A 1 -10.95 -1.44 -14.51
CA MET A 1 -11.66 -1.84 -13.27
C MET A 1 -12.53 -0.72 -12.70
N LEU A 2 -12.03 0.52 -12.52
CA LEU A 2 -12.76 1.58 -11.82
C LEU A 2 -13.52 2.58 -12.74
N ASN A 3 -13.44 2.43 -14.07
CA ASN A 3 -14.06 3.34 -15.03
C ASN A 3 -15.53 2.94 -15.29
N HIS A 4 -16.43 3.35 -14.40
CA HIS A 4 -17.87 3.11 -14.52
C HIS A 4 -18.64 4.32 -13.94
N PRO A 5 -19.75 4.78 -14.55
CA PRO A 5 -20.46 5.99 -14.13
C PRO A 5 -20.96 5.98 -12.68
N ASN A 6 -21.20 4.79 -12.11
CA ASN A 6 -21.64 4.64 -10.71
C ASN A 6 -20.48 4.58 -9.69
N ILE A 7 -19.22 4.74 -10.14
CA ILE A 7 -18.05 4.69 -9.27
C ILE A 7 -17.44 6.09 -9.21
N SER A 8 -17.42 6.67 -8.02
CA SER A 8 -16.71 7.92 -7.73
C SER A 8 -15.44 7.62 -6.95
N LEU A 9 -14.33 8.30 -7.30
CA LEU A 9 -13.04 8.14 -6.64
C LEU A 9 -12.67 9.41 -5.88
N LEU A 10 -12.28 9.25 -4.62
CA LEU A 10 -11.71 10.31 -3.80
C LEU A 10 -10.31 9.85 -3.36
N LEU A 11 -9.28 10.41 -3.98
CA LEU A 11 -7.88 10.11 -3.66
C LEU A 11 -7.35 11.10 -2.61
N GLY A 12 -6.27 10.74 -1.91
CA GLY A 12 -5.66 11.60 -0.89
C GLY A 12 -6.57 11.92 0.29
N THR A 13 -7.59 11.09 0.53
CA THR A 13 -8.63 11.32 1.55
C THR A 13 -8.63 10.18 2.55
N ASP A 14 -8.48 10.49 3.84
CA ASP A 14 -8.69 9.52 4.92
C ASP A 14 -10.19 9.21 5.04
N TYR A 15 -10.56 7.93 5.14
CA TYR A 15 -11.94 7.50 5.27
C TYR A 15 -12.65 8.12 6.49
N ARG A 16 -11.92 8.40 7.58
CA ARG A 16 -12.46 9.01 8.81
C ARG A 16 -13.02 10.40 8.55
N ALA A 17 -12.46 11.12 7.58
CA ALA A 17 -12.93 12.45 7.19
C ALA A 17 -14.30 12.42 6.50
N ILE A 18 -14.72 11.27 5.96
CA ILE A 18 -15.96 11.12 5.19
C ILE A 18 -16.92 10.06 5.74
N SER A 19 -16.56 9.39 6.83
CA SER A 19 -17.31 8.24 7.38
C SER A 19 -18.76 8.58 7.74
N THR A 20 -19.03 9.84 8.12
CA THR A 20 -20.36 10.32 8.49
C THR A 20 -21.20 10.80 7.29
N ARG A 21 -20.60 10.95 6.11
CA ARG A 21 -21.27 11.49 4.91
C ARG A 21 -22.37 10.58 4.37
N TYR A 22 -22.28 9.27 4.64
CA TYR A 22 -23.21 8.26 4.14
C TYR A 22 -23.68 7.32 5.27
N PRO A 23 -24.56 7.80 6.18
CA PRO A 23 -24.88 7.10 7.43
C PRO A 23 -25.55 5.74 7.26
N SER A 24 -26.19 5.47 6.11
CA SER A 24 -26.87 4.19 5.82
C SER A 24 -26.12 3.32 4.81
N ALA A 25 -24.93 3.73 4.39
CA ALA A 25 -24.16 2.96 3.43
C ALA A 25 -23.49 1.75 4.10
N ARG A 26 -23.42 0.64 3.36
CA ARG A 26 -22.54 -0.46 3.72
C ARG A 26 -21.09 -0.05 3.48
N ILE A 27 -20.26 -0.13 4.50
CA ILE A 27 -18.83 0.15 4.40
C ILE A 27 -18.06 -1.15 4.15
N ILE A 28 -17.22 -1.14 3.12
CA ILE A 28 -16.20 -2.16 2.89
C ILE A 28 -14.86 -1.50 3.23
N PHE A 29 -14.24 -1.92 4.33
CA PHE A 29 -12.98 -1.36 4.81
C PHE A 29 -11.83 -2.35 4.56
N THR A 30 -10.74 -1.88 3.95
CA THR A 30 -9.58 -2.70 3.57
C THR A 30 -8.25 -2.13 4.10
N GLY A 31 -8.31 -1.19 5.04
CA GLY A 31 -7.13 -0.64 5.72
C GLY A 31 -6.66 -1.51 6.89
N ALA A 32 -5.74 -0.98 7.70
CA ALA A 32 -5.24 -1.67 8.89
C ALA A 32 -6.36 -1.80 9.96
N ILE A 33 -6.53 -3.00 10.50
CA ILE A 33 -7.70 -3.32 11.36
C ILE A 33 -7.55 -2.74 12.77
N ASP A 34 -6.32 -2.65 13.28
CA ASP A 34 -6.00 -1.98 14.53
C ASP A 34 -6.28 -0.48 14.45
N GLU A 35 -5.90 0.18 13.36
CA GLU A 35 -6.25 1.58 13.09
C GLU A 35 -7.76 1.81 13.07
N PHE A 36 -8.52 0.89 12.47
CA PHE A 36 -9.98 0.98 12.41
C PHE A 36 -10.61 1.09 13.81
N PHE A 37 -10.08 0.33 14.78
CA PHE A 37 -10.51 0.35 16.18
C PHE A 37 -9.67 1.28 17.05
N ASN A 38 -9.05 2.31 16.48
CA ASN A 38 -8.26 3.32 17.21
C ASN A 38 -7.17 2.71 18.10
N PHE A 39 -6.57 1.60 17.68
CA PHE A 39 -5.55 0.87 18.43
C PHE A 39 -5.97 0.49 19.86
N GLN A 40 -7.27 0.30 20.13
CA GLN A 40 -7.77 0.04 21.49
C GLN A 40 -7.20 -1.23 22.15
N PHE A 41 -6.68 -2.16 21.34
CA PHE A 41 -6.01 -3.39 21.79
C PHE A 41 -4.49 -3.36 21.55
N GLY A 42 -3.92 -2.19 21.25
CA GLY A 42 -2.54 -2.01 20.84
C GLY A 42 -2.32 -2.14 19.32
N PRO A 43 -1.14 -1.75 18.83
CA PRO A 43 -0.77 -1.85 17.42
C PRO A 43 -0.43 -3.28 17.01
N LEU A 44 -0.89 -3.70 15.83
CA LEU A 44 -0.52 -4.99 15.23
C LEU A 44 0.83 -4.88 14.51
N PRO A 45 1.67 -5.94 14.56
CA PRO A 45 2.98 -5.91 13.93
C PRO A 45 2.90 -6.12 12.42
N TYR A 46 2.85 -5.03 11.66
CA TYR A 46 3.00 -5.05 10.20
C TYR A 46 4.46 -4.92 9.78
N ARG A 47 4.87 -5.66 8.74
CA ARG A 47 6.19 -5.52 8.11
C ARG A 47 6.12 -4.46 7.02
N ALA A 48 6.91 -3.40 7.16
CA ALA A 48 7.11 -2.39 6.12
C ALA A 48 8.29 -2.76 5.21
N ILE A 49 8.30 -2.20 4.01
CA ILE A 49 9.40 -2.29 3.04
C ILE A 49 9.76 -0.87 2.61
N ARG A 50 11.06 -0.57 2.55
CA ARG A 50 11.57 0.69 1.99
C ARG A 50 12.08 0.44 0.58
N PHE A 51 11.57 1.18 -0.38
CA PHE A 51 12.06 1.15 -1.75
C PHE A 51 13.13 2.23 -1.97
N GLN A 52 14.17 1.89 -2.71
CA GLN A 52 15.18 2.82 -3.19
C GLN A 52 15.25 2.69 -4.71
N GLU A 53 14.78 3.72 -5.40
CA GLU A 53 14.76 3.75 -6.86
C GLU A 53 16.07 4.32 -7.38
N ARG A 54 16.54 3.77 -8.50
CA ARG A 54 17.73 4.26 -9.20
C ARG A 54 17.50 4.18 -10.71
N VAL A 55 17.78 5.29 -11.40
CA VAL A 55 17.85 5.32 -12.86
C VAL A 55 19.24 4.89 -13.30
N VAL A 56 19.31 3.97 -14.26
CA VAL A 56 20.55 3.45 -14.83
C VAL A 56 20.56 3.73 -16.33
N GLU A 57 21.59 4.43 -16.80
CA GLU A 57 21.82 4.73 -18.23
C GLU A 57 22.28 3.47 -18.97
N ALA A 58 21.39 2.49 -19.11
CA ALA A 58 21.61 1.25 -19.82
C ALA A 58 20.30 0.74 -20.43
N ALA A 59 20.37 0.11 -21.60
CA ALA A 59 19.19 -0.50 -22.23
C ALA A 59 18.57 -1.64 -21.39
N ARG A 60 19.35 -2.24 -20.49
CA ARG A 60 18.92 -3.30 -19.58
C ARG A 60 19.69 -3.19 -18.25
N GLY A 61 18.97 -2.97 -17.15
CA GLY A 61 19.57 -2.87 -15.82
C GLY A 61 20.04 -4.22 -15.24
N GLN A 62 19.37 -5.32 -15.60
CA GLN A 62 19.70 -6.66 -15.11
C GLN A 62 19.16 -7.78 -16.04
N PRO A 63 19.69 -9.02 -15.94
CA PRO A 63 19.29 -10.13 -16.82
C PRO A 63 17.86 -10.64 -16.63
N VAL A 64 17.16 -10.33 -15.55
CA VAL A 64 15.80 -10.82 -15.26
C VAL A 64 14.98 -9.74 -14.56
N GLY A 65 13.66 -9.90 -14.45
CA GLY A 65 12.79 -8.89 -13.81
C GLY A 65 13.03 -8.71 -12.31
N THR A 66 13.54 -9.72 -11.60
CA THR A 66 13.88 -9.61 -10.18
C THR A 66 15.04 -10.54 -9.83
N VAL A 67 16.03 -10.03 -9.10
CA VAL A 67 17.14 -10.81 -8.53
C VAL A 67 17.01 -10.79 -7.01
N ASN A 68 16.96 -11.97 -6.39
CA ASN A 68 16.88 -12.12 -4.93
C ASN A 68 18.27 -12.22 -4.32
N TYR A 69 18.47 -11.59 -3.16
CA TYR A 69 19.72 -11.57 -2.41
C TYR A 69 19.47 -12.17 -1.02
N PRO A 70 19.64 -13.50 -0.83
CA PRO A 70 19.39 -14.18 0.44
C PRO A 70 20.55 -14.07 1.43
N GLY A 71 21.64 -13.38 1.07
CA GLY A 71 22.83 -13.22 1.88
C GLY A 71 22.68 -12.12 2.93
N ASN A 72 23.77 -11.40 3.15
CA ASN A 72 23.85 -10.32 4.16
C ASN A 72 23.69 -8.93 3.55
N GLU A 73 23.16 -8.84 2.33
CA GLU A 73 22.87 -7.58 1.67
C GLU A 73 21.80 -6.78 2.44
N PRO A 74 21.86 -5.42 2.41
CA PRO A 74 20.89 -4.58 3.10
C PRO A 74 19.51 -4.50 2.40
N TYR A 75 19.29 -5.30 1.37
CA TYR A 75 18.06 -5.39 0.59
C TYR A 75 17.77 -6.86 0.26
N THR A 76 16.50 -7.20 0.08
CA THR A 76 16.07 -8.57 -0.21
C THR A 76 16.08 -8.90 -1.71
N SER A 77 15.86 -7.90 -2.57
CA SER A 77 15.78 -8.08 -4.01
C SER A 77 16.00 -6.75 -4.76
N ILE A 78 16.37 -6.85 -6.04
CA ILE A 78 16.42 -5.73 -6.99
C ILE A 78 15.51 -6.07 -8.17
N GLN A 79 14.66 -5.11 -8.53
CA GLN A 79 13.70 -5.18 -9.63
C GLN A 79 13.94 -4.04 -10.62
#